data_AF-A0A3M9YLG6-F1
#
_entry.id   AF-A0A3M9YLG6-F1
#
_cell.length_a   1.000
_cell.length_b   1.000
_cell.length_c   1.000
_cell.angle_alpha   90.00
_cell.angle_beta   90.00
_cell.angle_gamma   90.00
#
_symmetry.space_group_name_H-M   'P 1'
#
loop_
_entity.id
_entity.type
_entity.pdbx_description
1 polymer ?
#
loop_
_entity_poly.entity_id
_entity_poly.type
_entity_poly.pdbx_seq_one_letter_code
_entity_poly.pdbx_strand_id
1 'polypeptide(L)'
;MPNPLVTGGVMDGTRYPGPDEGCAPPNWFISCTPPVIEKDTIIVAATSPNVIKGHQKEDGWFLSDFYAFNYLLHGLGSSQTWLTAADPVKLLKADPRFPVYLHGNPYQERKVVLSNDLLKSGELTRVTVVRSNNMIAQFLREPIKHQYVGCG
;
A
#
# COMPACT_ATOMS: atom_id res chain seq x y z
N MET A 1 20.59 -15.19 -36.22
CA MET A 1 19.94 -16.44 -35.76
C MET A 1 19.34 -16.16 -34.39
N PRO A 2 18.01 -16.31 -34.23
CA PRO A 2 17.31 -15.98 -32.99
C PRO A 2 17.54 -17.06 -31.93
N ASN A 3 17.72 -16.67 -30.66
CA ASN A 3 17.70 -17.61 -29.55
C ASN A 3 16.24 -17.97 -29.20
N PRO A 4 15.94 -19.26 -28.99
CA PRO A 4 14.58 -19.74 -28.84
C PRO A 4 13.98 -19.36 -27.49
N LEU A 5 12.66 -19.14 -27.51
CA LEU A 5 11.78 -18.95 -26.36
C LEU A 5 11.99 -20.10 -25.37
N VAL A 6 12.43 -19.78 -24.14
CA VAL A 6 12.37 -20.75 -23.03
C VAL A 6 10.92 -20.81 -22.58
N THR A 7 10.30 -21.92 -22.97
CA THR A 7 9.00 -22.41 -22.54
C THR A 7 8.92 -22.50 -21.01
N GLY A 8 7.72 -22.20 -20.49
CA GLY A 8 7.43 -22.11 -19.06
C GLY A 8 7.91 -23.31 -18.26
N GLY A 9 8.70 -23.03 -17.22
CA GLY A 9 9.05 -23.96 -16.17
C GLY A 9 8.07 -23.82 -15.01
N VAL A 10 7.38 -24.92 -14.70
CA VAL A 10 6.61 -25.12 -13.46
C VAL A 10 7.57 -24.95 -12.28
N MET A 11 7.27 -24.03 -11.37
CA MET A 11 8.08 -23.84 -10.15
C MET A 11 7.69 -24.90 -9.12
N ASP A 12 8.46 -25.98 -9.05
CA ASP A 12 8.53 -26.83 -7.86
C ASP A 12 9.42 -26.13 -6.83
N GLY A 13 8.86 -25.89 -5.64
CA GLY A 13 9.32 -24.91 -4.66
C GLY A 13 10.52 -25.34 -3.82
N THR A 14 11.62 -25.82 -4.40
CA THR A 14 12.83 -26.12 -3.61
C THR A 14 14.16 -25.67 -4.26
N ARG A 15 14.84 -24.74 -3.55
CA ARG A 15 16.21 -24.16 -3.69
C ARG A 15 16.41 -22.96 -4.63
N TYR A 16 17.12 -21.91 -4.22
CA TYR A 16 18.48 -21.92 -3.63
C TYR A 16 18.72 -20.92 -2.47
N PRO A 17 19.47 -21.30 -1.42
CA PRO A 17 20.24 -20.37 -0.60
C PRO A 17 21.73 -20.33 -1.04
N GLY A 18 22.29 -19.12 -1.10
CA GLY A 18 23.73 -18.87 -1.17
C GLY A 18 24.36 -18.70 0.22
N PRO A 19 25.70 -18.76 0.34
CA PRO A 19 26.44 -19.24 1.52
C PRO A 19 26.75 -18.14 2.55
N ASP A 20 25.73 -17.41 2.96
CA ASP A 20 25.82 -16.35 3.98
C ASP A 20 24.95 -16.77 5.17
N GLU A 21 25.19 -17.99 5.66
CA GLU A 21 24.51 -18.54 6.84
C GLU A 21 24.92 -17.74 8.09
N GLY A 22 24.05 -16.83 8.54
CA GLY A 22 24.28 -16.09 9.77
C GLY A 22 23.09 -15.32 10.36
N CYS A 23 22.04 -15.05 9.58
CA CYS A 23 20.77 -14.54 10.11
C CYS A 23 19.70 -14.70 9.04
N ALA A 24 19.13 -15.91 8.91
CA ALA A 24 18.03 -16.11 7.97
C ALA A 24 16.87 -15.19 8.39
N PRO A 25 16.44 -14.21 7.56
CA PRO A 25 15.22 -13.49 7.85
C PRO A 25 14.05 -14.48 7.90
N PRO A 26 13.02 -14.22 8.72
CA PRO A 26 11.95 -15.18 8.96
C PRO A 26 11.30 -15.60 7.65
N ASN A 27 10.85 -16.85 7.61
CA ASN A 27 10.26 -17.54 6.47
C ASN A 27 9.13 -16.69 5.87
N TRP A 28 9.42 -15.90 4.84
CA TRP A 28 8.39 -15.10 4.17
C TRP A 28 7.55 -16.04 3.32
N PHE A 29 6.27 -16.19 3.67
CA PHE A 29 5.32 -16.82 2.76
C PHE A 29 5.06 -15.86 1.60
N ILE A 30 5.45 -16.24 0.39
CA ILE A 30 5.01 -15.57 -0.83
C ILE A 30 3.53 -15.92 -1.00
N SER A 31 2.64 -15.08 -0.48
CA SER A 31 1.20 -15.18 -0.73
C SER A 31 0.83 -14.22 -1.85
N CYS A 32 0.12 -14.74 -2.86
CA CYS A 32 -0.54 -13.91 -3.89
C CYS A 32 -1.94 -13.48 -3.46
N THR A 33 -2.35 -13.80 -2.22
CA THR A 33 -3.68 -13.52 -1.68
C THR A 33 -3.56 -12.55 -0.52
N PRO A 34 -4.36 -11.47 -0.47
CA PRO A 34 -4.48 -10.64 0.71
C PRO A 34 -4.81 -11.49 1.95
N PRO A 35 -4.37 -11.08 3.15
CA PRO A 35 -4.74 -11.79 4.37
C PRO A 35 -6.26 -11.80 4.55
N VAL A 36 -6.78 -12.86 5.17
CA VAL A 36 -8.17 -12.88 5.63
C VAL A 36 -8.31 -11.82 6.72
N ILE A 37 -9.26 -10.90 6.53
CA ILE A 37 -9.53 -9.81 7.48
C ILE A 37 -10.71 -10.20 8.34
N GLU A 38 -10.43 -10.63 9.56
CA GLU A 38 -11.44 -10.96 10.57
C GLU A 38 -12.11 -9.69 11.12
N LYS A 39 -13.30 -9.82 11.69
CA LYS A 39 -14.10 -8.68 12.18
C LYS A 39 -13.41 -7.86 13.29
N ASP A 40 -12.53 -8.48 14.06
CA ASP A 40 -11.76 -7.84 15.14
C ASP A 40 -10.43 -7.27 14.67
N THR A 41 -10.04 -7.49 13.40
CA THR A 41 -8.78 -7.00 12.84
C THR A 41 -8.72 -5.48 12.85
N ILE A 42 -7.61 -4.94 13.37
CA ILE A 42 -7.29 -3.51 13.31
C ILE A 42 -6.32 -3.30 12.15
N ILE A 43 -6.67 -2.42 11.21
CA ILE A 43 -5.83 -2.09 10.06
C ILE A 43 -5.16 -0.74 10.30
N VAL A 44 -3.82 -0.72 10.30
CA VAL A 44 -3.04 0.52 10.34
C VAL A 44 -2.12 0.54 9.14
N ALA A 45 -2.29 1.53 8.27
CA ALA A 45 -1.47 1.73 7.08
C ALA A 45 -0.80 3.10 7.15
N ALA A 46 0.47 3.18 6.74
CA ALA A 46 1.23 4.42 6.73
C ALA A 46 2.11 4.53 5.49
N THR A 47 2.17 5.72 4.90
CA THR A 47 3.06 6.02 3.76
C THR A 47 3.68 7.41 3.89
N SER A 48 4.98 7.51 3.62
CA SER A 48 5.79 8.72 3.86
C SER A 48 6.11 9.62 2.65
N PRO A 49 5.96 9.23 1.37
CA PRO A 49 6.13 10.15 0.26
C PRO A 49 5.21 11.36 0.43
N ASN A 50 5.79 12.56 0.34
CA ASN A 50 5.03 13.81 0.36
C ASN A 50 4.54 14.13 -1.05
N VAL A 51 3.84 15.25 -1.23
CA VAL A 51 3.28 15.65 -2.54
C VAL A 51 4.33 15.74 -3.65
N ILE A 52 5.57 16.12 -3.34
CA ILE A 52 6.65 16.28 -4.33
C ILE A 52 7.20 14.90 -4.73
N LYS A 53 7.63 14.10 -3.75
CA LYS A 53 8.22 12.78 -4.00
C LYS A 53 7.19 11.73 -4.44
N GLY A 54 5.94 11.91 -4.00
CA GLY A 54 4.81 11.07 -4.34
C GLY A 54 4.29 11.26 -5.76
N HIS A 55 4.93 12.10 -6.58
CA HIS A 55 4.55 12.28 -7.97
C HIS A 55 4.71 10.98 -8.78
N GLN A 56 3.86 10.74 -9.76
CA GLN A 56 3.79 9.46 -10.51
C GLN A 56 5.01 9.11 -11.35
N LYS A 57 5.84 10.11 -11.64
CA LYS A 57 7.12 9.95 -12.34
C LYS A 57 8.31 9.72 -11.40
N GLU A 58 8.09 9.88 -10.10
CA GLU A 58 9.08 9.70 -9.04
C GLU A 58 8.67 8.44 -8.22
N ASP A 59 8.47 8.57 -6.91
CA ASP A 59 8.09 7.46 -6.01
C ASP A 59 6.55 7.28 -5.90
N GLY A 60 5.77 7.83 -6.83
CA GLY A 60 4.30 7.81 -6.76
C GLY A 60 3.68 6.41 -6.78
N TRP A 61 4.43 5.37 -7.17
CA TRP A 61 3.97 3.98 -7.11
C TRP A 61 3.67 3.54 -5.66
N PHE A 62 4.43 4.01 -4.67
CA PHE A 62 4.11 3.74 -3.26
C PHE A 62 2.76 4.31 -2.85
N LEU A 63 2.38 5.48 -3.38
CA LEU A 63 1.06 6.07 -3.12
C LEU A 63 -0.04 5.33 -3.88
N SER A 64 0.24 4.85 -5.10
CA SER A 64 -0.70 3.98 -5.82
C SER A 64 -1.03 2.72 -5.04
N ASP A 65 -0.02 2.01 -4.51
CA ASP A 65 -0.23 0.79 -3.73
C ASP A 65 -0.98 1.09 -2.43
N PHE A 66 -0.63 2.19 -1.75
CA PHE A 66 -1.32 2.64 -0.55
C PHE A 66 -2.83 2.86 -0.79
N TYR A 67 -3.20 3.56 -1.87
CA TYR A 67 -4.61 3.78 -2.20
C TYR A 67 -5.30 2.53 -2.78
N ALA A 68 -4.56 1.64 -3.44
CA ALA A 68 -5.08 0.34 -3.87
C ALA A 68 -5.54 -0.48 -2.66
N PHE A 69 -4.69 -0.60 -1.62
CA PHE A 69 -5.07 -1.29 -0.40
C PHE A 69 -6.17 -0.55 0.37
N ASN A 70 -6.19 0.79 0.36
CA ASN A 70 -7.25 1.56 1.01
C ASN A 70 -8.63 1.22 0.43
N TYR A 71 -8.71 1.16 -0.90
CA TYR A 71 -9.93 0.76 -1.60
C TYR A 71 -10.30 -0.71 -1.33
N LEU A 72 -9.33 -1.63 -1.48
CA LEU A 72 -9.57 -3.07 -1.32
C LEU A 72 -10.01 -3.45 0.09
N LEU A 73 -9.44 -2.80 1.10
CA LEU A 73 -9.72 -3.12 2.50
C LEU A 73 -10.85 -2.26 3.06
N HIS A 74 -11.40 -1.32 2.31
CA HIS A 74 -12.42 -0.39 2.80
C HIS A 74 -13.60 -1.12 3.45
N GLY A 75 -13.98 -0.68 4.65
CA GLY A 75 -15.11 -1.24 5.40
C GLY A 75 -14.85 -2.61 6.05
N LEU A 76 -13.64 -3.18 5.92
CA LEU A 76 -13.25 -4.43 6.58
C LEU A 76 -12.60 -4.19 7.96
N GLY A 77 -12.58 -5.23 8.80
CA GLY A 77 -12.02 -5.17 10.15
C GLY A 77 -12.87 -4.37 11.13
N SER A 78 -12.37 -4.23 12.37
CA SER A 78 -13.05 -3.49 13.44
C SER A 78 -12.78 -2.00 13.36
N SER A 79 -11.56 -1.62 12.97
CA SER A 79 -11.13 -0.24 12.81
C SER A 79 -10.03 -0.12 11.78
N GLN A 80 -9.94 1.07 11.16
CA GLN A 80 -8.91 1.37 10.19
C GLN A 80 -8.34 2.77 10.40
N THR A 81 -7.01 2.86 10.36
CA THR A 81 -6.30 4.14 10.35
C THR A 81 -5.32 4.17 9.19
N TRP A 82 -5.46 5.19 8.34
CA TRP A 82 -4.65 5.39 7.15
C TRP A 82 -3.89 6.70 7.26
N LEU A 83 -2.56 6.62 7.33
CA LEU A 83 -1.67 7.77 7.51
C LEU A 83 -0.90 8.06 6.23
N THR A 84 -0.87 9.30 5.79
CA THR A 84 -0.13 9.72 4.58
C THR A 84 0.60 11.03 4.79
N ALA A 85 1.79 11.18 4.22
CA ALA A 85 2.48 12.47 4.15
C ALA A 85 2.08 13.32 2.94
N ALA A 86 1.32 12.75 2.01
CA ALA A 86 0.76 13.43 0.87
C ALA A 86 -0.73 13.69 1.09
N ASP A 87 -1.11 14.97 1.16
CA ASP A 87 -2.51 15.37 1.08
C ASP A 87 -3.06 14.94 -0.29
N PRO A 88 -4.11 14.08 -0.35
CA PRO A 88 -4.60 13.52 -1.61
C PRO A 88 -5.11 14.59 -2.57
N VAL A 89 -5.74 15.65 -2.07
CA VAL A 89 -6.27 16.73 -2.91
C VAL A 89 -5.13 17.53 -3.51
N LYS A 90 -4.08 17.81 -2.73
CA LYS A 90 -2.87 18.49 -3.25
C LYS A 90 -2.11 17.60 -4.21
N LEU A 91 -2.05 16.30 -3.94
CA LEU A 91 -1.38 15.31 -4.77
C LEU A 91 -1.99 15.23 -6.18
N LEU A 92 -3.32 15.19 -6.27
CA LEU A 92 -4.04 15.20 -7.56
C LEU A 92 -3.93 16.53 -8.32
N LYS A 93 -3.62 17.63 -7.61
CA LYS A 93 -3.43 18.97 -8.21
C LYS A 93 -1.97 19.27 -8.57
N ALA A 94 -1.01 18.46 -8.12
CA ALA A 94 0.40 18.74 -8.26
C ALA A 94 0.88 18.72 -9.73
N ASP A 95 0.31 17.84 -10.55
CA ASP A 95 0.49 17.84 -12.01
C ASP A 95 -0.85 17.64 -12.72
N PRO A 96 -1.43 18.70 -13.32
CA PRO A 96 -2.71 18.62 -14.02
C PRO A 96 -2.76 17.62 -15.18
N ARG A 97 -1.59 17.17 -15.69
CA ARG A 97 -1.51 16.14 -16.74
C ARG A 97 -1.78 14.74 -16.22
N PHE A 98 -1.66 14.54 -14.90
CA PHE A 98 -1.83 13.26 -14.22
C PHE A 98 -2.87 13.39 -13.09
N PRO A 99 -4.16 13.58 -13.42
CA PRO A 99 -5.21 13.90 -12.45
C PRO A 99 -5.70 12.67 -11.64
N VAL A 100 -5.10 11.50 -11.84
CA VAL A 100 -5.49 10.23 -11.21
C VAL A 100 -4.27 9.35 -10.98
N TYR A 101 -4.19 8.63 -9.86
CA TYR A 101 -3.17 7.60 -9.63
C TYR A 101 -3.65 6.23 -10.09
N LEU A 102 -2.72 5.49 -10.68
CA LEU A 102 -2.96 4.19 -11.29
C LEU A 102 -2.13 3.13 -10.57
N HIS A 103 -2.71 1.95 -10.37
CA HIS A 103 -2.04 0.75 -9.86
C HIS A 103 -2.11 -0.39 -10.90
N GLY A 104 -1.11 -1.28 -10.89
CA GLY A 104 -1.01 -2.44 -11.77
C GLY A 104 0.09 -2.32 -12.83
N ASN A 105 0.14 -3.32 -13.72
CA ASN A 105 1.18 -3.45 -14.73
C ASN A 105 1.09 -2.33 -15.79
N PRO A 106 2.19 -1.57 -16.06
CA PRO A 106 2.17 -0.47 -17.04
C PRO A 106 1.94 -0.90 -18.49
N TYR A 107 2.12 -2.18 -18.81
CA TYR A 107 1.88 -2.77 -20.14
C TYR A 107 0.47 -3.34 -20.30
N GLN A 108 -0.38 -3.23 -19.27
CA GLN A 108 -1.77 -3.67 -19.27
C GLN A 108 -2.69 -2.51 -18.87
N GLU A 109 -4.00 -2.76 -18.89
CA GLU A 109 -4.97 -1.83 -18.32
C GLU A 109 -4.71 -1.69 -16.82
N ARG A 110 -4.42 -0.46 -16.37
CA ARG A 110 -4.18 -0.13 -14.96
C ARG A 110 -5.47 0.38 -14.31
N LYS A 111 -5.62 0.09 -13.02
CA LYS A 111 -6.80 0.51 -12.25
C LYS A 111 -6.56 1.87 -11.60
N VAL A 112 -7.58 2.73 -11.67
CA VAL A 112 -7.58 4.02 -10.96
C VAL A 112 -7.78 3.75 -9.48
N VAL A 113 -6.84 4.21 -8.67
CA VAL A 113 -6.84 3.99 -7.21
C VAL A 113 -6.96 5.29 -6.42
N LEU A 114 -6.66 6.43 -7.04
CA LEU A 114 -6.95 7.74 -6.47
C LEU A 114 -7.43 8.68 -7.58
N SER A 115 -8.58 9.31 -7.38
CA SER A 115 -9.13 10.34 -8.23
C SER A 115 -10.01 11.28 -7.41
N ASN A 116 -10.38 12.44 -7.96
CA ASN A 116 -11.32 13.33 -7.28
C ASN A 116 -12.69 12.69 -7.06
N ASP A 117 -13.09 11.75 -7.91
CA ASP A 117 -14.37 11.06 -7.79
C ASP A 117 -14.31 10.00 -6.68
N LEU A 118 -13.21 9.23 -6.58
CA LEU A 118 -12.99 8.28 -5.47
C LEU A 118 -12.92 8.98 -4.11
N LEU A 119 -12.35 10.19 -4.06
CA LEU A 119 -12.34 11.00 -2.82
C LEU A 119 -13.75 11.46 -2.40
N LYS A 120 -14.71 11.51 -3.33
CA LYS A 120 -16.09 11.94 -3.08
C LYS A 120 -17.06 10.77 -2.94
N SER A 121 -16.74 9.60 -3.51
CA SER A 121 -17.63 8.43 -3.54
C SER A 121 -17.84 7.82 -2.16
N GLY A 122 -16.90 8.04 -1.23
CA GLY A 122 -16.92 7.42 0.09
C GLY A 122 -16.40 5.98 0.10
N GLU A 123 -15.87 5.48 -1.02
CA GLU A 123 -15.29 4.13 -1.14
C GLU A 123 -13.86 4.03 -0.60
N LEU A 124 -13.28 5.16 -0.16
CA LEU A 124 -11.98 5.22 0.49
C LEU A 124 -12.16 5.49 1.97
N THR A 125 -11.40 4.76 2.79
CA THR A 125 -11.25 5.13 4.20
C THR A 125 -10.51 6.45 4.30
N ARG A 126 -11.08 7.41 5.04
CA ARG A 126 -10.49 8.75 5.21
C ARG A 126 -9.05 8.65 5.71
N VAL A 127 -8.15 9.34 5.00
CA VAL A 127 -6.73 9.40 5.37
C VAL A 127 -6.45 10.56 6.32
N THR A 128 -5.51 10.35 7.24
CA THR A 128 -4.95 11.38 8.12
C THR A 128 -3.62 11.85 7.54
N VAL A 129 -3.51 13.15 7.28
CA VAL A 129 -2.26 13.73 6.77
C VAL A 129 -1.29 14.00 7.92
N VAL A 130 -0.12 13.38 7.86
CA VAL A 130 0.94 13.46 8.88
C VAL A 130 2.23 13.92 8.21
N ARG A 131 2.94 14.88 8.81
CA ARG A 131 4.26 15.29 8.28
C ARG A 131 5.21 14.10 8.25
N SER A 132 6.02 13.95 7.19
CA SER A 132 6.92 12.80 7.00
C SER A 132 7.81 12.53 8.22
N ASN A 133 8.35 13.58 8.87
CA ASN A 133 9.20 13.46 10.05
C ASN A 133 8.47 12.94 11.31
N ASN A 134 7.15 13.01 11.34
CA ASN A 134 6.31 12.54 12.44
C ASN A 134 5.63 11.19 12.13
N MET A 135 5.81 10.64 10.92
CA MET A 135 5.08 9.45 10.45
C MET A 135 5.30 8.24 11.37
N ILE A 136 6.56 7.96 11.72
CA ILE A 136 6.93 6.83 12.59
C ILE A 136 6.27 6.99 13.97
N ALA A 137 6.43 8.16 14.58
CA ALA A 137 5.88 8.44 15.90
C ALA A 137 4.35 8.34 15.94
N GLN A 138 3.65 8.77 14.88
CA GLN A 138 2.20 8.63 14.80
C GLN A 138 1.77 7.20 14.54
N PHE A 139 2.41 6.49 13.61
CA PHE A 139 2.13 5.09 13.32
C PHE A 139 2.21 4.22 14.58
N LEU A 140 3.25 4.39 15.39
CA LEU A 140 3.43 3.62 16.63
C LEU A 140 2.38 3.91 17.70
N ARG A 141 1.65 5.03 17.62
CA ARG A 141 0.57 5.36 18.57
C ARG A 141 -0.77 4.76 18.19
N GLU A 142 -1.02 4.47 16.92
CA GLU A 142 -2.34 3.99 16.46
C GLU A 142 -2.74 2.64 17.07
N PRO A 143 -1.87 1.61 17.12
CA PRO A 143 -2.24 0.33 17.76
C PRO A 143 -2.59 0.47 19.24
N ILE A 144 -1.88 1.37 19.95
CA ILE A 144 -2.05 1.59 21.40
C ILE A 144 -3.45 2.15 21.69
N LYS A 145 -4.00 3.00 20.82
CA LYS A 145 -5.35 3.59 21.00
C LYS A 145 -6.44 2.52 21.08
N HIS A 146 -6.26 1.41 20.37
CA HIS A 146 -7.24 0.33 20.32
C HIS A 146 -7.10 -0.67 21.48
N GLN A 147 -5.98 -0.66 22.21
CA GLN A 147 -5.73 -1.56 23.33
C GLN A 147 -6.49 -1.15 24.60
N TYR A 148 -6.87 0.12 24.74
CA TYR A 148 -7.52 0.66 25.94
C TYR A 148 -9.04 0.81 25.85
N VAL A 149 -9.66 0.41 24.73
CA VAL A 149 -11.12 0.55 24.53
C VAL A 149 -11.90 -0.66 25.08
N GLY A 150 -11.20 -1.71 25.55
CA GLY A 150 -11.80 -2.96 26.05
C GLY A 150 -12.04 -3.06 27.56
N CYS A 151 -11.86 -1.98 28.33
CA CYS A 151 -12.15 -1.95 29.77
C CYS A 151 -13.15 -0.84 30.08
N GLY A 152 -14.43 -1.11 29.87
CA GLY A 152 -15.55 -0.24 30.20
C GLY A 152 -16.84 -1.04 30.30
#